data_AF-A0A0J6I6L8-F1
#
_entry.id   AF-A0A0J6I6L8-F1
#
_cell.length_a   1.000
_cell.length_b   1.000
_cell.length_c   1.000
_cell.angle_alpha   90.00
_cell.angle_beta   90.00
_cell.angle_gamma   90.00
#
_symmetry.space_group_name_H-M   'P 1'
#
loop_
_entity.id
_entity.type
_entity.pdbx_description
1 polymer ?
#
loop_
_entity_poly.entity_id
_entity_poly.type
_entity_poly.pdbx_seq_one_letter_code
_entity_poly.pdbx_strand_id
1 'polypeptide(L)'
;MKQTKYVAREPDANGFIDYTPEEHGVWNTLITRQLKLLEGRACPEYLQGIEKLGLPHDRIPQLGEINKVLGETTGWQVARVPALIPFQTFFELLASKQFPVATFIRTREELDYLQEPDIFHEIFGHCPLLTNPWFAEFTHTYGKLGLQASKEQRVYLARLYWMTIEFGLVNTPEGKRVYGGGILSSPKETVYSLSSEPEHQPFDPLEAMRTPYRIDILQPLYFVLPDLKRLFDLAHEDIMGMVEKGMELGLHAPKFPPKPKAA
;
A
#
# COMPACT_ATOMS: atom_id res chain seq x y z
N MET A 1 -0.64 -20.29 9.97
CA MET A 1 -0.57 -19.53 8.70
C MET A 1 -0.89 -20.50 7.57
N LYS A 2 -1.81 -20.18 6.66
CA LYS A 2 -1.95 -21.00 5.44
C LYS A 2 -0.63 -20.91 4.68
N GLN A 3 -0.08 -22.04 4.25
CA GLN A 3 1.09 -22.09 3.37
C GLN A 3 0.68 -21.40 2.06
N THR A 4 1.36 -20.30 1.70
CA THR A 4 1.16 -19.73 0.37
C THR A 4 1.70 -20.71 -0.67
N LYS A 5 1.02 -20.80 -1.83
CA LYS A 5 1.53 -21.57 -2.97
C LYS A 5 2.68 -20.85 -3.68
N TYR A 6 2.88 -19.57 -3.36
CA TYR A 6 3.87 -18.73 -3.99
C TYR A 6 5.22 -18.82 -3.30
N VAL A 7 6.26 -18.95 -4.12
CA VAL A 7 7.65 -18.90 -3.69
C VAL A 7 8.26 -17.64 -4.29
N ALA A 8 8.69 -16.72 -3.44
CA ALA A 8 9.37 -15.51 -3.87
C ALA A 8 10.67 -15.89 -4.60
N ARG A 9 10.88 -15.34 -5.81
CA ARG A 9 12.08 -15.59 -6.60
C ARG A 9 13.32 -15.10 -5.84
N GLU A 10 14.40 -15.86 -5.87
CA GLU A 10 15.69 -15.44 -5.34
C GLU A 10 16.50 -14.75 -6.46
N PRO A 11 17.17 -13.63 -6.18
CA PRO A 11 18.09 -13.04 -7.13
C PRO A 11 19.36 -13.89 -7.28
N ASP A 12 20.03 -13.76 -8.42
CA ASP A 12 21.38 -14.28 -8.63
C ASP A 12 22.44 -13.45 -7.87
N ALA A 13 23.72 -13.80 -8.05
CA ALA A 13 24.84 -13.09 -7.42
C ALA A 13 24.95 -11.60 -7.79
N ASN A 14 24.33 -11.17 -8.89
CA ASN A 14 24.32 -9.79 -9.36
C ASN A 14 23.01 -9.05 -8.98
N GLY A 15 22.11 -9.69 -8.25
CA GLY A 15 20.82 -9.11 -7.90
C GLY A 15 19.74 -9.29 -8.99
N PHE A 16 20.03 -10.03 -10.07
CA PHE A 16 19.08 -10.25 -11.16
C PHE A 16 18.08 -11.35 -10.79
N ILE A 17 16.80 -11.08 -11.01
CA ILE A 17 15.72 -12.03 -10.77
C ILE A 17 15.19 -12.53 -12.11
N ASP A 18 15.32 -13.84 -12.33
CA ASP A 18 14.81 -14.50 -13.53
C ASP A 18 13.31 -14.81 -13.39
N TYR A 19 12.50 -14.06 -14.13
CA TYR A 19 11.06 -14.25 -14.26
C TYR A 19 10.76 -14.89 -15.61
N THR A 20 9.79 -15.81 -15.63
CA THR A 20 9.42 -16.50 -16.85
C THR A 20 8.67 -15.58 -17.83
N PRO A 21 8.62 -15.93 -19.12
CA PRO A 21 7.78 -15.22 -20.08
C PRO A 21 6.30 -15.16 -19.67
N GLU A 22 5.81 -16.16 -18.93
CA GLU A 22 4.44 -16.17 -18.42
C GLU A 22 4.23 -15.12 -17.32
N GLU A 23 5.16 -15.02 -16.37
CA GLU A 23 5.12 -14.02 -15.29
C GLU A 23 5.22 -12.59 -15.85
N HIS A 24 6.09 -12.37 -16.84
CA HIS A 24 6.13 -11.11 -17.59
C HIS A 24 4.82 -10.83 -18.33
N GLY A 25 4.18 -11.85 -18.92
CA GLY A 25 2.86 -11.70 -19.55
C GLY A 25 1.75 -11.32 -18.56
N VAL A 26 1.78 -11.85 -17.33
CA VAL A 26 0.85 -11.44 -16.26
C VAL A 26 1.08 -9.97 -15.90
N TRP A 27 2.33 -9.56 -15.67
CA TRP A 27 2.67 -8.16 -15.40
C TRP A 27 2.14 -7.23 -16.50
N ASN A 28 2.41 -7.55 -17.76
CA ASN A 28 1.95 -6.76 -18.90
C ASN A 28 0.43 -6.59 -18.91
N THR A 29 -0.31 -7.67 -18.63
CA THR A 29 -1.77 -7.64 -18.56
C THR A 29 -2.24 -6.71 -17.44
N LEU A 30 -1.63 -6.81 -16.25
CA LEU A 30 -1.98 -6.02 -15.08
C LEU A 30 -1.69 -4.54 -15.29
N ILE A 31 -0.47 -4.18 -15.69
CA ILE A 31 -0.04 -2.78 -15.85
C ILE A 31 -0.84 -2.08 -16.97
N THR A 32 -1.05 -2.76 -18.11
CA THR A 32 -1.80 -2.19 -19.25
C THR A 32 -3.25 -1.89 -18.87
N ARG A 33 -3.91 -2.83 -18.19
CA ARG A 33 -5.29 -2.67 -17.72
C ARG A 33 -5.38 -1.54 -16.69
N GLN A 34 -4.46 -1.53 -15.73
CA GLN A 34 -4.57 -0.67 -14.57
C GLN A 34 -4.23 0.79 -14.90
N LEU A 35 -3.20 1.06 -15.71
CA LEU A 35 -2.89 2.42 -16.16
C LEU A 35 -4.08 3.09 -16.84
N LYS A 36 -4.76 2.39 -17.76
CA LYS A 36 -5.98 2.90 -18.41
C LYS A 36 -7.09 3.18 -17.41
N LEU A 37 -7.25 2.33 -16.40
CA LEU A 37 -8.28 2.49 -15.38
C LEU A 37 -7.99 3.68 -14.45
N LEU A 38 -6.71 3.95 -14.17
CA LEU A 38 -6.29 5.03 -13.27
C LEU A 38 -6.40 6.43 -13.88
N GLU A 39 -6.60 6.56 -15.19
CA GLU A 39 -6.88 7.83 -15.85
C GLU A 39 -8.09 8.53 -15.20
N GLY A 40 -7.84 9.74 -14.67
CA GLY A 40 -8.85 10.53 -13.95
C GLY A 40 -9.21 10.01 -12.55
N ARG A 41 -8.57 8.95 -12.04
CA ARG A 41 -8.85 8.34 -10.72
C ARG A 41 -7.68 8.41 -9.76
N ALA A 42 -6.44 8.18 -10.22
CA ALA A 42 -5.26 8.32 -9.37
C ALA A 42 -4.93 9.80 -9.09
N CYS A 43 -4.30 10.09 -7.95
CA CYS A 43 -3.84 11.42 -7.64
C CYS A 43 -2.66 11.85 -8.55
N PRO A 44 -2.46 13.16 -8.78
CA PRO A 44 -1.37 13.66 -9.62
C PRO A 44 0.01 13.19 -9.16
N GLU A 45 0.25 13.11 -7.85
CA GLU A 45 1.55 12.71 -7.29
C GLU A 45 1.88 11.25 -7.59
N TYR A 46 0.89 10.36 -7.61
CA TYR A 46 1.07 8.98 -8.04
C TYR A 46 1.45 8.91 -9.51
N LEU A 47 0.76 9.66 -10.38
CA LEU A 47 1.03 9.67 -11.82
C LEU A 47 2.43 10.22 -12.14
N GLN A 48 2.87 11.26 -11.42
CA GLN A 48 4.25 11.75 -11.48
C GLN A 48 5.25 10.68 -11.04
N GLY A 49 4.91 9.89 -10.02
CA GLY A 49 5.71 8.75 -9.59
C GLY A 49 5.83 7.66 -10.66
N ILE A 50 4.73 7.36 -11.36
CA ILE A 50 4.73 6.41 -12.48
C ILE A 50 5.67 6.88 -13.60
N GLU A 51 5.61 8.17 -13.95
CA GLU A 51 6.49 8.76 -14.96
C GLU A 51 7.97 8.68 -14.54
N LYS A 52 8.29 9.03 -13.28
CA LYS A 52 9.65 8.96 -12.74
C LYS A 52 10.20 7.55 -12.72
N LEU A 53 9.41 6.57 -12.27
CA LEU A 53 9.84 5.18 -12.18
C LEU A 53 10.04 4.55 -13.57
N GLY A 54 9.32 5.03 -14.59
CA GLY A 54 9.46 4.52 -15.96
C GLY A 54 9.24 3.01 -16.03
N LEU A 55 8.21 2.50 -15.35
CA LEU A 55 7.99 1.06 -15.21
C LEU A 55 7.86 0.39 -16.59
N PRO A 56 8.58 -0.72 -16.86
CA PRO A 56 8.42 -1.46 -18.10
C PRO A 56 7.01 -2.03 -18.21
N HIS A 57 6.43 -1.95 -19.41
CA HIS A 57 5.09 -2.48 -19.65
C HIS A 57 5.13 -3.96 -20.04
N ASP A 58 6.21 -4.45 -20.63
CA ASP A 58 6.35 -5.77 -21.24
C ASP A 58 7.04 -6.81 -20.34
N ARG A 59 7.62 -6.38 -19.22
CA ARG A 59 8.30 -7.25 -18.26
C ARG A 59 8.17 -6.72 -16.84
N ILE A 60 8.44 -7.58 -15.87
CA ILE A 60 8.58 -7.20 -14.46
C ILE A 60 9.90 -6.41 -14.31
N PRO A 61 9.91 -5.25 -13.63
CA PRO A 61 11.13 -4.49 -13.36
C PRO A 61 12.05 -5.23 -12.38
N GLN A 62 13.36 -5.05 -12.55
CA GLN A 62 14.33 -5.48 -11.57
C GLN A 62 14.35 -4.48 -10.40
N LEU A 63 14.59 -4.98 -9.17
CA LEU A 63 14.57 -4.14 -7.98
C LEU A 63 15.63 -3.02 -8.03
N GLY A 64 16.78 -3.28 -8.64
CA GLY A 64 17.83 -2.28 -8.84
C GLY A 64 17.40 -1.08 -9.71
N GLU A 65 16.51 -1.31 -10.68
CA GLU A 65 15.95 -0.24 -11.53
C GLU A 65 15.07 0.71 -10.70
N ILE A 66 14.25 0.14 -9.80
CA ILE A 66 13.40 0.88 -8.87
C ILE A 66 14.26 1.62 -7.84
N ASN A 67 15.26 0.95 -7.27
CA ASN A 67 16.16 1.52 -6.25
C ASN A 67 16.94 2.73 -6.74
N LYS A 68 17.35 2.74 -8.02
CA LYS A 68 18.02 3.89 -8.60
C LYS A 68 17.15 5.14 -8.50
N VAL A 69 15.90 5.05 -8.94
CA VAL A 69 14.98 6.20 -8.93
C VAL A 69 14.60 6.60 -7.50
N LEU A 70 14.22 5.64 -6.65
CA LEU A 70 13.84 5.94 -5.27
C LEU A 70 14.99 6.56 -4.46
N GLY A 71 16.22 6.08 -4.69
CA GLY A 71 17.42 6.61 -4.06
C GLY A 71 17.68 8.05 -4.44
N GLU A 72 17.53 8.40 -5.73
CA GLU A 72 17.68 9.77 -6.24
C GLU A 72 16.56 10.71 -5.77
N THR A 73 15.32 10.23 -5.60
CA THR A 73 14.19 11.09 -5.24
C THR A 73 14.03 11.34 -3.74
N THR A 74 14.13 10.30 -2.92
CA THR A 74 13.74 10.36 -1.49
C THR A 74 14.69 9.59 -0.57
N GLY A 75 15.73 8.97 -1.13
CA GLY A 75 16.67 8.11 -0.41
C GLY A 75 16.04 6.77 0.02
N TRP A 76 14.91 6.39 -0.58
CA TRP A 76 14.28 5.10 -0.36
C TRP A 76 14.87 4.03 -1.29
N GLN A 77 14.66 2.79 -0.92
CA GLN A 77 14.88 1.63 -1.78
C GLN A 77 13.83 0.57 -1.49
N VAL A 78 13.66 -0.40 -2.38
CA VAL A 78 12.96 -1.64 -2.12
C VAL A 78 13.91 -2.71 -1.62
N ALA A 79 13.43 -3.56 -0.72
CA ALA A 79 14.13 -4.71 -0.19
C ALA A 79 13.36 -5.99 -0.52
N ARG A 80 14.06 -6.95 -1.12
CA ARG A 80 13.48 -8.26 -1.43
C ARG A 80 13.12 -8.99 -0.14
N VAL A 81 11.90 -9.51 -0.07
CA VAL A 81 11.42 -10.32 1.05
C VAL A 81 10.75 -11.61 0.56
N PRO A 82 10.66 -12.66 1.41
CA PRO A 82 9.77 -13.78 1.13
C PRO A 82 8.30 -13.31 1.09
N ALA A 83 7.39 -14.20 0.67
CA ALA A 83 5.97 -13.88 0.53
C ALA A 83 5.30 -13.36 1.82
N LEU A 84 5.83 -13.72 3.00
CA LEU A 84 5.36 -13.23 4.29
C LEU A 84 6.55 -12.96 5.21
N ILE A 85 6.53 -11.81 5.90
CA ILE A 85 7.53 -11.44 6.91
C ILE A 85 6.88 -11.13 8.26
N PRO A 86 7.61 -11.29 9.38
CA PRO A 86 7.16 -10.81 10.68
C PRO A 86 7.00 -9.28 10.70
N PHE A 87 6.04 -8.78 11.50
CA PHE A 87 5.85 -7.34 11.70
C PHE A 87 7.13 -6.61 12.13
N GLN A 88 7.95 -7.25 12.97
CA GLN A 88 9.22 -6.68 13.41
C GLN A 88 10.11 -6.32 12.22
N THR A 89 10.31 -7.27 11.30
CA THR A 89 11.09 -7.08 10.08
C THR A 89 10.46 -6.03 9.17
N PHE A 90 9.14 -6.02 9.03
CA PHE A 90 8.44 -5.00 8.26
C PHE A 90 8.75 -3.58 8.77
N PHE A 91 8.65 -3.35 10.08
CA PHE A 91 8.94 -2.03 10.66
C PHE A 91 10.42 -1.67 10.60
N GLU A 92 11.34 -2.62 10.79
CA GLU A 92 12.79 -2.41 10.64
C GLU A 92 13.15 -1.92 9.23
N LEU A 93 12.55 -2.52 8.21
CA LEU A 93 12.74 -2.13 6.82
C LEU A 93 12.23 -0.71 6.57
N LEU A 94 10.97 -0.40 6.93
CA LEU A 94 10.41 0.94 6.72
C LEU A 94 11.18 2.02 7.51
N ALA A 95 11.57 1.73 8.76
CA ALA A 95 12.39 2.63 9.57
C ALA A 95 13.78 2.90 8.96
N SER A 96 14.24 2.01 8.08
CA SER A 96 15.51 2.13 7.36
C SER A 96 15.33 2.64 5.92
N LYS A 97 14.15 3.20 5.58
CA LYS A 97 13.76 3.61 4.23
C LYS A 97 13.85 2.48 3.19
N GLN A 98 13.49 1.27 3.60
CA GLN A 98 13.42 0.09 2.73
C GLN A 98 11.98 -0.39 2.66
N PHE A 99 11.39 -0.39 1.47
CA PHE A 99 10.04 -0.90 1.26
C PHE A 99 10.08 -2.40 0.90
N PRO A 100 9.44 -3.29 1.67
CA PRO A 100 9.49 -4.73 1.42
C PRO A 100 8.75 -5.08 0.13
N VAL A 101 9.39 -5.88 -0.73
CA VAL A 101 8.80 -6.38 -1.98
C VAL A 101 8.91 -7.90 -2.03
N ALA A 102 7.76 -8.58 -2.05
CA ALA A 102 7.71 -10.02 -2.30
C ALA A 102 7.93 -10.29 -3.79
N THR A 103 8.99 -11.03 -4.14
CA THR A 103 9.44 -11.20 -5.54
C THR A 103 8.73 -12.34 -6.26
N PHE A 104 7.41 -12.45 -6.11
CA PHE A 104 6.55 -13.32 -6.92
C PHE A 104 5.43 -12.49 -7.54
N ILE A 105 4.81 -13.00 -8.61
CA ILE A 105 3.63 -12.40 -9.21
C ILE A 105 2.47 -13.39 -9.16
N ARG A 106 1.23 -12.90 -9.01
CA ARG A 106 0.02 -13.72 -9.04
C ARG A 106 -0.12 -14.53 -10.34
N THR A 107 -0.87 -15.62 -10.32
CA THR A 107 -1.16 -16.40 -11.54
C THR A 107 -2.27 -15.77 -12.37
N ARG A 108 -2.46 -16.27 -13.60
CA ARG A 108 -3.52 -15.82 -14.52
C ARG A 108 -4.92 -16.01 -13.92
N GLU A 109 -5.13 -17.07 -13.16
CA GLU A 109 -6.41 -17.38 -12.50
C GLU A 109 -6.74 -16.39 -11.37
N GLU A 110 -5.72 -15.71 -10.83
CA GLU A 110 -5.84 -14.77 -9.71
C GLU A 110 -5.64 -13.31 -10.14
N LEU A 111 -5.71 -13.02 -11.46
CA LEU A 111 -5.54 -11.67 -12.03
C LEU A 111 -6.45 -10.61 -11.39
N ASP A 112 -7.65 -10.99 -10.97
CA ASP A 112 -8.65 -10.06 -10.45
C ASP A 112 -8.59 -9.91 -8.93
N TYR A 113 -8.00 -10.88 -8.23
CA TYR A 113 -7.87 -10.84 -6.78
C TYR A 113 -6.86 -11.88 -6.29
N LEU A 114 -5.88 -11.41 -5.52
CA LEU A 114 -5.00 -12.23 -4.70
C LEU A 114 -5.00 -11.62 -3.30
N GLN A 115 -5.13 -12.46 -2.26
CA GLN A 115 -5.12 -12.00 -0.88
C GLN A 115 -3.72 -11.60 -0.41
N GLU A 116 -2.70 -12.28 -0.92
CA GLU A 116 -1.29 -12.04 -0.59
C GLU A 116 -0.75 -10.90 -1.47
N PRO A 117 -0.01 -9.93 -0.92
CA PRO A 117 0.60 -8.89 -1.74
C PRO A 117 1.73 -9.49 -2.58
N ASP A 118 1.65 -9.27 -3.89
CA ASP A 118 2.64 -9.70 -4.87
C ASP A 118 3.47 -8.52 -5.39
N ILE A 119 4.46 -8.78 -6.24
CA ILE A 119 5.35 -7.73 -6.77
C ILE A 119 4.60 -6.62 -7.51
N PHE A 120 3.45 -6.92 -8.13
CA PHE A 120 2.64 -5.90 -8.79
C PHE A 120 2.00 -4.97 -7.75
N HIS A 121 1.40 -5.51 -6.69
CA HIS A 121 0.87 -4.69 -5.60
C HIS A 121 1.94 -3.75 -5.01
N GLU A 122 3.13 -4.28 -4.72
CA GLU A 122 4.18 -3.49 -4.07
C GLU A 122 4.81 -2.44 -5.01
N ILE A 123 5.22 -2.86 -6.21
CA ILE A 123 5.91 -1.96 -7.14
C ILE A 123 4.94 -1.01 -7.82
N PHE A 124 3.80 -1.49 -8.33
CA PHE A 124 2.86 -0.63 -9.03
C PHE A 124 1.97 0.16 -8.07
N GLY A 125 1.54 -0.44 -6.96
CA GLY A 125 0.65 0.20 -5.99
C GLY A 125 1.34 1.23 -5.12
N HIS A 126 2.52 0.92 -4.58
CA HIS A 126 3.14 1.74 -3.52
C HIS A 126 4.36 2.55 -3.97
N CYS A 127 5.25 1.96 -4.77
CA CYS A 127 6.53 2.61 -5.11
C CYS A 127 6.41 3.97 -5.83
N PRO A 128 5.41 4.26 -6.69
CA PRO A 128 5.28 5.58 -7.31
C PRO A 128 5.19 6.70 -6.29
N LEU A 129 4.42 6.51 -5.21
CA LEU A 129 4.27 7.51 -4.16
C LEU A 129 5.48 7.61 -3.24
N LEU A 130 6.35 6.58 -3.17
CA LEU A 130 7.63 6.69 -2.47
C LEU A 130 8.60 7.67 -3.17
N THR A 131 8.33 8.10 -4.41
CA THR A 131 9.07 9.19 -5.07
C THR A 131 8.63 10.58 -4.57
N ASN A 132 7.53 10.66 -3.83
CA ASN A 132 7.01 11.90 -3.25
C ASN A 132 7.54 12.06 -1.81
N PRO A 133 8.17 13.20 -1.45
CA PRO A 133 8.79 13.38 -0.14
C PRO A 133 7.78 13.39 1.03
N TRP A 134 6.53 13.79 0.81
CA TRP A 134 5.51 13.82 1.86
C TRP A 134 5.08 12.41 2.25
N PHE A 135 4.75 11.61 1.25
CA PHE A 135 4.38 10.21 1.45
C PHE A 135 5.58 9.40 2.00
N ALA A 136 6.76 9.60 1.43
CA ALA A 136 7.99 8.96 1.88
C ALA A 136 8.35 9.26 3.34
N GLU A 137 8.19 10.50 3.80
CA GLU A 137 8.44 10.87 5.20
C GLU A 137 7.43 10.23 6.15
N PHE A 138 6.15 10.22 5.78
CA PHE A 138 5.10 9.57 6.57
C PHE A 138 5.36 8.07 6.72
N THR A 139 5.66 7.36 5.63
CA THR A 139 5.96 5.92 5.66
C THR A 139 7.20 5.60 6.49
N HIS A 140 8.23 6.46 6.45
CA HIS A 140 9.43 6.31 7.25
C HIS A 140 9.14 6.50 8.74
N THR A 141 8.38 7.54 9.08
CA THR A 141 7.95 7.79 10.46
C THR A 141 7.07 6.68 10.99
N TYR A 142 6.12 6.18 10.19
CA TYR A 142 5.33 5.01 10.52
C TYR A 142 6.20 3.79 10.87
N GLY A 143 7.25 3.53 10.06
CA GLY A 143 8.24 2.49 10.32
C GLY A 143 8.92 2.63 11.69
N LYS A 144 9.46 3.82 11.97
CA LYS A 144 10.15 4.14 13.25
C LYS A 144 9.22 3.94 14.45
N LEU A 145 7.98 4.42 14.36
CA LEU A 145 6.99 4.30 15.44
C LEU A 145 6.61 2.85 15.70
N GLY A 146 6.28 2.09 14.66
CA GLY A 146 5.91 0.68 14.79
C GLY A 146 7.04 -0.19 15.35
N LEU A 147 8.30 0.18 15.08
CA LEU A 147 9.46 -0.52 15.63
C LEU A 147 9.52 -0.44 17.16
N GLN A 148 9.15 0.71 17.72
CA GLN A 148 9.17 0.98 19.17
C GLN A 148 7.85 0.61 19.88
N ALA A 149 6.77 0.45 19.12
CA ALA A 149 5.43 0.20 19.64
C ALA A 149 5.25 -1.22 20.21
N SER A 150 4.41 -1.33 21.26
CA SER A 150 3.93 -2.61 21.78
C SER A 150 3.06 -3.34 20.77
N LYS A 151 2.77 -4.63 21.02
CA LYS A 151 1.88 -5.42 20.17
C LYS A 151 0.48 -4.79 20.05
N GLU A 152 -0.05 -4.25 21.13
CA GLU A 152 -1.38 -3.63 21.20
C GLU A 152 -1.40 -2.30 20.43
N GLN A 153 -0.36 -1.48 20.60
CA GLN A 153 -0.20 -0.22 19.86
C GLN A 153 -0.05 -0.46 18.36
N ARG A 154 0.69 -1.50 17.95
CA ARG A 154 0.82 -1.91 16.54
C ARG A 154 -0.51 -2.21 15.87
N VAL A 155 -1.55 -2.63 16.61
CA VAL A 155 -2.88 -2.86 16.03
C VAL A 155 -3.55 -1.54 15.61
N TYR A 156 -3.37 -0.47 16.37
CA TYR A 156 -3.89 0.86 16.03
C TYR A 156 -3.09 1.48 14.88
N LEU A 157 -1.76 1.36 14.93
CA LEU A 157 -0.89 1.74 13.80
C LEU A 157 -1.28 1.01 12.51
N ALA A 158 -1.55 -0.30 12.57
CA ALA A 158 -1.98 -1.07 11.39
C ALA A 158 -3.29 -0.53 10.78
N ARG A 159 -4.23 -0.02 11.59
CA ARG A 159 -5.43 0.67 11.08
C ARG A 159 -5.09 1.99 10.42
N LEU A 160 -4.20 2.77 11.01
CA LEU A 160 -3.73 4.01 10.38
C LEU A 160 -3.12 3.73 9.00
N TYR A 161 -2.26 2.71 8.91
CA TYR A 161 -1.66 2.27 7.65
C TYR A 161 -2.71 1.81 6.64
N TRP A 162 -3.68 0.99 7.08
CA TRP A 162 -4.77 0.52 6.24
C TRP A 162 -5.61 1.66 5.66
N MET A 163 -5.99 2.62 6.51
CA MET A 163 -6.84 3.76 6.13
C MET A 163 -6.09 4.85 5.36
N THR A 164 -4.76 4.74 5.24
CA THR A 164 -3.93 5.70 4.52
C THR A 164 -3.19 5.05 3.36
N ILE A 165 -2.06 4.41 3.63
CA ILE A 165 -1.15 3.83 2.63
C ILE A 165 -1.85 2.77 1.77
N GLU A 166 -2.78 1.98 2.32
CA GLU A 166 -3.48 0.93 1.54
C GLU A 166 -4.75 1.42 0.86
N PHE A 167 -5.64 2.10 1.60
CA PHE A 167 -6.99 2.46 1.13
C PHE A 167 -7.31 3.96 1.29
N GLY A 168 -6.31 4.82 1.16
CA GLY A 168 -6.50 6.26 1.27
C GLY A 168 -7.02 6.93 -0.01
N LEU A 169 -7.90 7.91 0.17
CA LEU A 169 -8.34 8.85 -0.86
C LEU A 169 -7.86 10.27 -0.53
N VAL A 170 -7.79 11.13 -1.53
CA VAL A 170 -7.34 12.53 -1.39
C VAL A 170 -8.19 13.46 -2.25
N ASN A 171 -8.51 14.65 -1.75
CA ASN A 171 -9.14 15.69 -2.54
C ASN A 171 -8.10 16.42 -3.39
N THR A 172 -8.46 16.74 -4.63
CA THR A 172 -7.72 17.65 -5.52
C THR A 172 -8.67 18.72 -6.04
N PRO A 173 -8.16 19.80 -6.69
CA PRO A 173 -9.02 20.79 -7.33
C PRO A 173 -9.99 20.19 -8.36
N GLU A 174 -9.63 19.05 -8.97
CA GLU A 174 -10.42 18.31 -9.95
C GLU A 174 -11.30 17.21 -9.31
N GLY A 175 -11.40 17.19 -7.98
CA GLY A 175 -12.22 16.28 -7.20
C GLY A 175 -11.42 15.17 -6.49
N LYS A 176 -12.15 14.21 -5.92
CA LYS A 176 -11.56 13.11 -5.15
C LYS A 176 -10.75 12.17 -6.04
N ARG A 177 -9.59 11.73 -5.54
CA ARG A 177 -8.64 10.82 -6.20
C ARG A 177 -8.13 9.76 -5.24
N VAL A 178 -7.50 8.73 -5.80
CA VAL A 178 -6.92 7.60 -5.08
C VAL A 178 -5.43 7.82 -4.86
N TYR A 179 -4.93 7.53 -3.66
CA TYR A 179 -3.50 7.38 -3.39
C TYR A 179 -3.14 6.06 -2.68
N GLY A 180 -4.12 5.33 -2.12
CA GLY A 180 -3.86 4.04 -1.46
C GLY A 180 -3.41 2.94 -2.42
N GLY A 181 -2.29 2.27 -2.14
CA GLY A 181 -1.70 1.26 -3.03
C GLY A 181 -2.55 0.02 -3.23
N GLY A 182 -3.33 -0.39 -2.23
CA GLY A 182 -4.33 -1.46 -2.33
C GLY A 182 -5.43 -1.14 -3.33
N ILE A 183 -5.83 0.14 -3.42
CA ILE A 183 -6.80 0.59 -4.42
C ILE A 183 -6.12 0.70 -5.80
N LEU A 184 -4.95 1.34 -5.86
CA LEU A 184 -4.21 1.59 -7.10
C LEU A 184 -3.82 0.31 -7.85
N SER A 185 -3.61 -0.80 -7.13
CA SER A 185 -3.27 -2.11 -7.69
C SER A 185 -4.47 -3.05 -7.89
N SER A 186 -5.70 -2.59 -7.59
CA SER A 186 -6.93 -3.38 -7.67
C SER A 186 -7.96 -2.72 -8.59
N PRO A 187 -8.35 -3.38 -9.70
CA PRO A 187 -9.35 -2.82 -10.62
C PRO A 187 -10.71 -2.59 -9.96
N LYS A 188 -11.14 -3.55 -9.11
CA LYS A 188 -12.43 -3.47 -8.41
C LYS A 188 -12.45 -2.30 -7.44
N GLU A 189 -11.40 -2.16 -6.63
CA GLU A 189 -11.32 -1.07 -5.66
C GLU A 189 -11.17 0.29 -6.31
N THR A 190 -10.42 0.40 -7.41
CA THR A 190 -10.26 1.66 -8.15
C THR A 190 -11.59 2.26 -8.58
N VAL A 191 -12.55 1.44 -9.02
CA VAL A 191 -13.88 1.91 -9.41
C VAL A 191 -14.78 2.09 -8.19
N TYR A 192 -14.80 1.11 -7.29
CA TYR A 192 -15.71 1.08 -6.15
C TYR A 192 -15.43 2.21 -5.15
N SER A 193 -14.16 2.46 -4.80
CA SER A 193 -13.74 3.46 -3.81
C SER A 193 -14.14 4.89 -4.16
N LEU A 194 -14.40 5.21 -5.44
CA LEU A 194 -14.84 6.54 -5.90
C LEU A 194 -16.35 6.61 -6.20
N SER A 195 -17.08 5.51 -6.05
CA SER A 195 -18.53 5.46 -6.25
C SER A 195 -19.31 6.01 -5.05
N SER A 196 -20.63 6.08 -5.14
CA SER A 196 -21.50 6.46 -4.02
C SER A 196 -21.85 5.31 -3.07
N GLU A 197 -21.37 4.08 -3.34
CA GLU A 197 -21.68 2.89 -2.54
C GLU A 197 -20.95 2.87 -1.18
N PRO A 198 -19.62 3.09 -1.08
CA PRO A 198 -18.95 3.18 0.20
C PRO A 198 -19.13 4.55 0.83
N GLU A 199 -18.95 4.61 2.14
CA GLU A 199 -18.89 5.88 2.85
C GLU A 199 -17.54 6.57 2.63
N HIS A 200 -17.57 7.90 2.53
CA HIS A 200 -16.37 8.73 2.50
C HIS A 200 -16.38 9.71 3.67
N GLN A 201 -15.36 9.64 4.50
CA GLN A 201 -15.21 10.56 5.64
C GLN A 201 -13.97 11.44 5.45
N PRO A 202 -14.00 12.70 5.91
CA PRO A 202 -12.78 13.50 6.07
C PRO A 202 -11.78 12.75 6.96
N PHE A 203 -10.50 12.78 6.58
CA PHE A 203 -9.46 12.10 7.34
C PHE A 203 -9.25 12.75 8.72
N ASP A 204 -9.41 11.92 9.76
CA ASP A 204 -8.97 12.18 11.12
C ASP A 204 -8.15 10.97 11.60
N PRO A 205 -6.91 11.16 12.09
CA PRO A 205 -6.03 10.04 12.45
C PRO A 205 -6.56 9.23 13.64
N LEU A 206 -7.24 9.85 14.62
CA LEU A 206 -7.79 9.16 15.77
C LEU A 206 -8.98 8.29 15.35
N GLU A 207 -9.89 8.81 14.54
CA GLU A 207 -11.04 8.05 14.03
C GLU A 207 -10.59 6.92 13.09
N ALA A 208 -9.59 7.17 12.23
CA ALA A 208 -8.98 6.13 11.40
C ALA A 208 -8.43 4.97 12.24
N MET A 209 -7.68 5.29 13.31
CA MET A 209 -7.10 4.30 14.22
C MET A 209 -8.13 3.54 15.06
N ARG A 210 -9.34 4.07 15.23
CA ARG A 210 -10.43 3.43 15.97
C ARG A 210 -11.39 2.66 15.07
N THR A 211 -11.24 2.76 13.75
CA THR A 211 -12.14 2.13 12.78
C THR A 211 -11.76 0.67 12.50
N PRO A 212 -12.64 -0.32 12.77
CA PRO A 212 -12.40 -1.70 12.35
C PRO A 212 -12.36 -1.84 10.83
N TYR A 213 -11.54 -2.76 10.31
CA TYR A 213 -11.48 -3.12 8.88
C TYR A 213 -11.45 -4.64 8.69
N ARG A 214 -11.71 -5.07 7.45
CA ARG A 214 -11.54 -6.45 6.98
C ARG A 214 -10.81 -6.45 5.65
N ILE A 215 -9.88 -7.40 5.52
CA ILE A 215 -8.99 -7.52 4.35
C ILE A 215 -9.62 -8.30 3.18
N ASP A 216 -10.75 -8.98 3.41
CA ASP A 216 -11.37 -9.92 2.48
C ASP A 216 -12.69 -9.40 1.86
N ILE A 217 -12.93 -8.09 1.94
CA ILE A 217 -14.10 -7.39 1.40
C ILE A 217 -13.69 -6.08 0.73
N LEU A 218 -14.54 -5.54 -0.14
CA LEU A 218 -14.43 -4.14 -0.56
C LEU A 218 -14.68 -3.22 0.65
N GLN A 219 -13.90 -2.14 0.78
CA GLN A 219 -13.95 -1.36 2.03
C GLN A 219 -15.25 -0.55 2.15
N PRO A 220 -16.03 -0.70 3.23
CA PRO A 220 -17.29 0.04 3.38
C PRO A 220 -17.08 1.54 3.69
N LEU A 221 -15.85 1.94 4.02
CA LEU A 221 -15.49 3.29 4.41
C LEU A 221 -14.07 3.62 3.92
N TYR A 222 -13.90 4.81 3.37
CA TYR A 222 -12.59 5.40 3.04
C TYR A 222 -12.44 6.75 3.71
N PHE A 223 -11.23 7.02 4.19
CA PHE A 223 -10.86 8.35 4.65
C PHE A 223 -10.25 9.18 3.52
N VAL A 224 -10.65 10.45 3.46
CA VAL A 224 -10.29 11.40 2.41
C VAL A 224 -9.42 12.50 3.00
N LEU A 225 -8.15 12.53 2.59
CA LEU A 225 -7.24 13.62 2.91
C LEU A 225 -7.69 14.92 2.24
N PRO A 226 -7.49 16.09 2.88
CA PRO A 226 -7.73 17.38 2.23
C PRO A 226 -6.73 17.62 1.08
N ASP A 227 -5.50 17.18 1.24
CA ASP A 227 -4.41 17.15 0.25
C ASP A 227 -3.37 16.09 0.68
N LEU A 228 -2.42 15.75 -0.19
CA LEU A 228 -1.42 14.72 0.14
C LEU A 228 -0.42 15.19 1.21
N LYS A 229 -0.18 16.50 1.33
CA LYS A 229 0.75 17.08 2.32
C LYS A 229 0.28 16.81 3.75
N ARG A 230 -1.03 16.59 3.97
CA ARG A 230 -1.56 16.17 5.28
C ARG A 230 -0.81 14.98 5.88
N LEU A 231 -0.31 14.03 5.07
CA LEU A 231 0.52 12.90 5.55
C LEU A 231 1.87 13.36 6.12
N PHE A 232 2.52 14.32 5.46
CA PHE A 232 3.75 14.91 5.96
C PHE A 232 3.52 15.62 7.30
N ASP A 233 2.43 16.38 7.40
CA ASP A 233 2.08 17.08 8.64
C ASP A 233 1.82 16.08 9.78
N LEU A 234 1.10 14.99 9.48
CA LEU A 234 0.83 13.91 10.44
C LEU A 234 2.13 13.25 10.92
N ALA A 235 3.13 13.10 10.06
CA ALA A 235 4.44 12.54 10.42
C ALA A 235 5.19 13.38 11.48
N HIS A 236 4.79 14.63 11.70
CA HIS A 236 5.37 15.54 12.70
C HIS A 236 4.44 15.80 13.89
N GLU A 237 3.29 15.12 13.95
CA GLU A 237 2.36 15.16 15.07
C GLU A 237 2.63 14.00 16.05
N ASP A 238 2.04 14.06 17.24
CA ASP A 238 2.14 13.01 18.25
C ASP A 238 1.20 11.83 17.95
N ILE A 239 1.58 11.02 16.96
CA ILE A 239 0.82 9.82 16.56
C ILE A 239 0.71 8.83 17.73
N MET A 240 1.74 8.70 18.58
CA MET A 240 1.69 7.73 19.68
C MET A 240 0.76 8.19 20.81
N GLY A 241 0.70 9.49 21.12
CA GLY A 241 -0.33 10.02 21.99
C GLY A 241 -1.75 9.80 21.45
N MET A 242 -1.94 9.89 20.13
CA MET A 242 -3.22 9.54 19.50
C MET A 242 -3.53 8.04 19.57
N VAL A 243 -2.52 7.17 19.45
CA VAL A 243 -2.67 5.71 19.65
C VAL A 243 -3.16 5.43 21.08
N GLU A 244 -2.49 6.01 22.08
CA GLU A 244 -2.89 5.87 23.49
C GLU A 244 -4.33 6.35 23.69
N LYS A 245 -4.69 7.50 23.10
CA LYS A 245 -6.05 8.01 23.16
C LYS A 245 -7.07 7.08 22.50
N GLY A 246 -6.72 6.51 21.35
CA GLY A 246 -7.56 5.53 20.65
C GLY A 246 -7.78 4.27 21.48
N MET A 247 -6.76 3.80 22.21
CA MET A 247 -6.85 2.68 23.12
C MET A 247 -7.79 2.96 24.30
N GLU A 248 -7.75 4.16 24.89
CA GLU A 248 -8.68 4.57 25.96
C GLU A 248 -10.14 4.60 25.49
N LEU A 249 -10.38 5.14 24.29
CA LEU A 249 -11.73 5.33 23.76
C LEU A 249 -12.32 4.05 23.15
N GLY A 250 -11.49 3.05 22.87
CA GLY A 250 -11.89 1.81 22.21
C GLY A 250 -12.29 1.99 20.74
N LEU A 251 -12.57 0.86 20.09
CA LEU A 251 -12.93 0.80 18.68
C LEU A 251 -14.38 1.21 18.43
N HIS A 252 -14.64 1.78 17.24
CA HIS A 252 -16.00 1.95 16.75
C HIS A 252 -16.66 0.59 16.44
N ALA A 253 -17.99 0.61 16.29
CA ALA A 253 -18.72 -0.52 15.75
C ALA A 253 -18.27 -0.80 14.29
N PRO A 254 -18.06 -2.07 13.90
CA PRO A 254 -17.73 -2.41 12.52
C PRO A 254 -18.86 -2.02 11.55
N LYS A 255 -18.49 -1.45 10.38
CA LYS A 255 -19.43 -1.14 9.29
C LYS A 255 -19.64 -2.29 8.30
N PHE A 256 -19.24 -3.50 8.70
CA PHE A 256 -19.37 -4.71 7.90
C PHE A 256 -19.95 -5.85 8.74
N PRO A 257 -20.65 -6.81 8.11
CA PRO A 257 -21.17 -7.97 8.82
C PRO A 257 -20.03 -8.83 9.39
N PRO A 258 -20.28 -9.56 10.50
CA PRO A 258 -19.35 -10.55 11.00
C PRO A 258 -18.98 -11.57 9.92
N LYS A 259 -17.80 -12.17 10.03
CA LYS A 259 -17.41 -13.25 9.12
C LYS A 259 -18.44 -14.38 9.22
N PRO A 260 -19.00 -14.87 8.11
CA PRO A 260 -19.86 -16.05 8.14
C PRO A 260 -19.10 -17.18 8.85
N LYS A 261 -19.75 -17.87 9.79
CA LYS A 261 -19.16 -19.10 10.34
C LYS A 261 -18.92 -20.04 9.15
N ALA A 262 -17.72 -20.61 9.06
CA ALA A 262 -17.46 -21.64 8.06
C ALA A 262 -18.51 -22.74 8.23
N ALA A 263 -19.23 -23.05 7.15
CA ALA A 263 -20.15 -24.18 7.09
C ALA A 263 -19.38 -25.49 7.23
#